data_AF-A0A2A4KT98-F1
#
_entry.id   AF-A0A2A4KT98-F1
#
_cell.length_a   1.000
_cell.length_b   1.000
_cell.length_c   1.000
_cell.angle_alpha   90.00
_cell.angle_beta   90.00
_cell.angle_gamma   90.00
#
_symmetry.space_group_name_H-M   'P 1'
#
loop_
_entity.id
_entity.type
_entity.pdbx_description
1 polymer ?
#
loop_
_entity_poly.entity_id
_entity_poly.type
_entity_poly.pdbx_seq_one_letter_code
_entity_poly.pdbx_strand_id
1 'polypeptide(L)'
;MTLGRTDEAAGWLVAPVPHGAAFDPACPGAVTAPAGTPPSLAALARFGQMACLGLDRVPAVAVNGALVVGSGPVALGCVLELHRRGATRIRVVTSRSKAPIGRAPGVTCEPPDTAGRGHLVIDTTGDARRAAALTAPGGVLGLLGTPKAGDALGALEVHRGGWTVVGMHELAPAAPGAYQAAYTTVASWLVEHLDPALVGPWCRTVPGVCAPELFAVLDAPSRPAEPVVLLDWRTS
;
A
#
# COMPACT_ATOMS: atom_id res chain seq x y z
N MET A 1 11.33 6.92 0.35
CA MET A 1 11.86 5.69 -0.28
C MET A 1 12.58 6.05 -1.55
N THR A 2 13.76 5.49 -1.76
CA THR A 2 14.63 5.74 -2.91
C THR A 2 15.05 4.41 -3.54
N LEU A 3 15.17 4.40 -4.86
CA LEU A 3 15.61 3.26 -5.68
C LEU A 3 17.03 3.54 -6.16
N GLY A 4 17.95 2.60 -5.94
CA GLY A 4 19.31 2.63 -6.49
C GLY A 4 19.71 1.28 -7.07
N ARG A 5 20.71 1.26 -7.94
CA ARG A 5 21.39 0.02 -8.34
C ARG A 5 22.75 0.00 -7.65
N THR A 6 23.04 -1.05 -6.88
CA THR A 6 24.33 -1.24 -6.21
C THR A 6 25.30 -2.02 -7.09
N ASP A 7 24.80 -2.87 -7.98
CA ASP A 7 25.51 -3.46 -9.11
C ASP A 7 24.51 -3.78 -10.24
N GLU A 8 24.98 -4.12 -11.45
CA GLU A 8 24.08 -4.37 -12.57
C GLU A 8 23.30 -5.70 -12.47
N ALA A 9 23.80 -6.67 -11.71
CA ALA A 9 23.30 -8.04 -11.62
C ALA A 9 22.31 -8.28 -10.45
N ALA A 10 22.36 -7.46 -9.41
CA ALA A 10 21.62 -7.61 -8.15
C ALA A 10 20.23 -6.95 -8.16
N GLY A 11 19.83 -6.33 -9.28
CA GLY A 11 18.53 -5.66 -9.40
C GLY A 11 18.47 -4.31 -8.70
N TRP A 12 17.25 -3.85 -8.40
CA TRP A 12 17.02 -2.56 -7.74
C TRP A 12 17.05 -2.71 -6.23
N LEU A 13 17.84 -1.88 -5.54
CA LEU A 13 17.79 -1.74 -4.10
C LEU A 13 16.83 -0.62 -3.71
N VAL A 14 15.93 -0.93 -2.78
CA VAL A 14 14.91 -0.04 -2.26
C VAL A 14 15.25 0.31 -0.81
N ALA A 15 15.57 1.57 -0.55
CA ALA A 15 15.91 2.06 0.78
C ALA A 15 14.75 2.89 1.38
N PRO A 16 14.30 2.61 2.62
CA PRO A 16 13.24 3.35 3.30
C PRO A 16 13.73 4.67 3.93
N VAL A 17 14.55 5.44 3.21
CA VAL A 17 15.03 6.74 3.71
C VAL A 17 13.92 7.80 3.70
N PRO A 18 13.98 8.80 4.61
CA PRO A 18 13.07 9.94 4.62
C PRO A 18 13.00 10.67 3.26
N HIS A 19 11.88 11.32 2.97
CA HIS A 19 11.73 12.10 1.75
C HIS A 19 12.78 13.21 1.67
N GLY A 20 13.49 13.30 0.54
CA GLY A 20 14.56 14.28 0.33
C GLY A 20 15.91 13.89 0.94
N ALA A 21 16.01 12.78 1.68
CA ALA A 21 17.29 12.27 2.15
C ALA A 21 18.08 11.60 1.01
N ALA A 22 19.42 11.61 1.13
CA ALA A 22 20.29 10.88 0.23
C ALA A 22 19.97 9.37 0.25
N PHE A 23 20.21 8.70 -0.87
CA PHE A 23 20.11 7.25 -0.94
C PHE A 23 21.14 6.61 -0.01
N ASP A 24 20.68 5.78 0.92
CA ASP A 24 21.51 5.01 1.84
C ASP A 24 21.22 3.52 1.66
N PRO A 25 22.09 2.77 0.98
CA PRO A 25 21.91 1.33 0.77
C PRO A 25 22.08 0.51 2.05
N ALA A 26 22.70 1.07 3.09
CA ALA A 26 22.88 0.42 4.38
C ALA A 26 21.72 0.70 5.36
N CYS A 27 20.72 1.48 4.95
CA CYS A 27 19.58 1.84 5.77
C CYS A 27 18.84 0.57 6.27
N PRO A 28 18.60 0.41 7.59
CA PRO A 28 17.82 -0.70 8.11
C PRO A 28 16.44 -0.80 7.43
N GLY A 29 16.12 -2.00 6.94
CA GLY A 29 14.89 -2.23 6.18
C GLY A 29 15.03 -1.99 4.66
N ALA A 30 16.24 -1.70 4.17
CA ALA A 30 16.53 -1.79 2.75
C ALA A 30 16.27 -3.21 2.23
N VAL A 31 15.68 -3.31 1.03
CA VAL A 31 15.36 -4.59 0.38
C VAL A 31 15.81 -4.56 -1.07
N THR A 32 16.16 -5.73 -1.59
CA THR A 32 16.63 -5.90 -2.96
C THR A 32 15.55 -6.56 -3.82
N ALA A 33 15.27 -5.96 -4.97
CA ALA A 33 14.34 -6.50 -5.94
C ALA A 33 14.93 -7.67 -6.72
N PRO A 34 14.14 -8.71 -7.02
CA PRO A 34 14.58 -9.76 -7.93
C PRO A 34 15.13 -9.18 -9.24
N ALA A 35 16.13 -9.84 -9.81
CA ALA A 35 16.70 -9.44 -11.09
C ALA A 35 15.60 -9.32 -12.17
N GLY A 36 15.71 -8.30 -13.03
CA GLY A 36 14.71 -8.03 -14.07
C GLY A 36 13.44 -7.30 -13.62
N THR A 37 13.26 -7.03 -12.31
CA THR A 37 12.11 -6.25 -11.83
C THR A 37 12.18 -4.81 -12.35
N PRO A 38 11.17 -4.30 -13.08
CA PRO A 38 11.13 -2.90 -13.49
C PRO A 38 10.98 -1.94 -12.30
N PRO A 39 11.48 -0.68 -12.36
CA PRO A 39 11.38 0.27 -11.25
C PRO A 39 9.95 0.50 -10.71
N SER A 40 8.97 0.55 -11.61
CA SER A 40 7.55 0.72 -11.26
C SER A 40 7.03 -0.45 -10.43
N LEU A 41 7.35 -1.69 -10.82
CA LEU A 41 6.99 -2.89 -10.06
C LEU A 41 7.77 -2.98 -8.76
N ALA A 42 9.05 -2.58 -8.74
CA ALA A 42 9.85 -2.52 -7.52
C ALA A 42 9.24 -1.53 -6.49
N ALA A 43 8.75 -0.38 -6.96
CA ALA A 43 8.05 0.60 -6.12
C ALA A 43 6.69 0.08 -5.61
N LEU A 44 5.87 -0.50 -6.49
CA LEU A 44 4.60 -1.13 -6.12
C LEU A 44 4.80 -2.27 -5.12
N ALA A 45 5.82 -3.09 -5.33
CA ALA A 45 6.14 -4.22 -4.47
C ALA A 45 6.42 -3.81 -3.03
N ARG A 46 6.94 -2.60 -2.78
CA ARG A 46 7.13 -2.18 -1.38
C ARG A 46 5.81 -1.87 -0.68
N PHE A 47 4.86 -1.23 -1.37
CA PHE A 47 3.54 -1.04 -0.78
C PHE A 47 2.82 -2.39 -0.58
N GLY A 48 2.98 -3.33 -1.52
CA GLY A 48 2.48 -4.70 -1.35
C GLY A 48 3.17 -5.46 -0.21
N GLN A 49 4.47 -5.27 0.00
CA GLN A 49 5.22 -5.86 1.11
C GLN A 49 4.66 -5.43 2.48
N MET A 50 4.30 -4.14 2.63
CA MET A 50 3.65 -3.65 3.85
C MET A 50 2.34 -4.41 4.10
N ALA A 51 1.51 -4.54 3.07
CA ALA A 51 0.27 -5.28 3.15
C ALA A 51 0.48 -6.78 3.41
N CYS A 52 1.51 -7.40 2.82
CA CYS A 52 1.83 -8.81 3.02
C CYS A 52 2.14 -9.10 4.49
N LEU A 53 3.07 -8.34 5.07
CA LEU A 53 3.42 -8.48 6.49
C LEU A 53 2.25 -8.17 7.41
N GLY A 54 1.42 -7.18 7.06
CA GLY A 54 0.23 -6.83 7.80
C GLY A 54 -0.84 -7.93 7.78
N LEU A 55 -1.13 -8.47 6.60
CA LEU A 55 -2.16 -9.49 6.38
C LEU A 55 -1.79 -10.84 6.99
N ASP A 56 -0.51 -11.13 7.20
CA ASP A 56 -0.07 -12.33 7.94
C ASP A 56 -0.45 -12.29 9.42
N ARG A 57 -0.78 -11.10 9.96
CA ARG A 57 -1.27 -10.92 11.34
C ARG A 57 -2.79 -10.96 11.44
N VAL A 58 -3.48 -10.87 10.31
CA VAL A 58 -4.94 -10.91 10.25
C VAL A 58 -5.39 -12.36 10.45
N PRO A 59 -6.36 -12.64 11.33
CA PRO A 59 -6.86 -14.01 11.50
C PRO A 59 -7.39 -14.56 10.17
N ALA A 60 -7.40 -15.88 10.02
CA ALA A 60 -7.89 -16.53 8.81
C ALA A 60 -9.36 -16.13 8.54
N VAL A 61 -9.55 -15.23 7.57
CA VAL A 61 -10.86 -14.75 7.10
C VAL A 61 -10.89 -14.75 5.59
N ALA A 62 -12.09 -14.81 5.01
CA ALA A 62 -12.26 -14.71 3.58
C ALA A 62 -11.79 -13.33 3.09
N VAL A 63 -10.80 -13.33 2.20
CA VAL A 63 -10.27 -12.10 1.57
C VAL A 63 -11.15 -11.60 0.42
N ASN A 64 -12.03 -12.46 -0.10
CA ASN A 64 -12.94 -12.07 -1.16
C ASN A 64 -14.05 -11.15 -0.61
N GLY A 65 -14.22 -9.99 -1.22
CA GLY A 65 -15.11 -8.94 -0.73
C GLY A 65 -14.49 -8.05 0.34
N ALA A 66 -13.17 -8.13 0.57
CA ALA A 66 -12.46 -7.23 1.46
C ALA A 66 -12.72 -5.76 1.09
N LEU A 67 -12.81 -4.92 2.12
CA LEU A 67 -13.03 -3.48 1.99
C LEU A 67 -11.75 -2.74 2.36
N VAL A 68 -11.17 -2.01 1.42
CA VAL A 68 -9.96 -1.20 1.60
C VAL A 68 -10.37 0.26 1.67
N VAL A 69 -10.04 0.96 2.76
CA VAL A 69 -10.33 2.39 2.93
C VAL A 69 -9.11 3.18 2.47
N GLY A 70 -9.30 4.06 1.48
CA GLY A 70 -8.24 4.85 0.86
C GLY A 70 -7.97 4.45 -0.60
N SER A 71 -7.28 5.32 -1.34
CA SER A 71 -6.89 5.07 -2.75
C SER A 71 -5.46 5.53 -3.07
N GLY A 72 -4.65 5.71 -2.03
CA GLY A 72 -3.24 6.04 -2.15
C GLY A 72 -2.36 4.81 -2.44
N PRO A 73 -1.03 4.97 -2.38
CA PRO A 73 -0.10 3.88 -2.69
C PRO A 73 -0.22 2.69 -1.72
N VAL A 74 -0.44 2.93 -0.43
CA VAL A 74 -0.68 1.86 0.57
C VAL A 74 -1.96 1.07 0.23
N ALA A 75 -3.03 1.75 -0.20
CA ALA A 75 -4.26 1.11 -0.65
C ALA A 75 -4.02 0.22 -1.87
N LEU A 76 -3.28 0.71 -2.86
CA LEU A 76 -2.95 -0.06 -4.07
C LEU A 76 -2.10 -1.29 -3.72
N GLY A 77 -1.07 -1.14 -2.89
CA GLY A 77 -0.28 -2.27 -2.40
C GLY A 77 -1.14 -3.33 -1.69
N CYS A 78 -2.09 -2.88 -0.87
CA CYS A 78 -3.05 -3.76 -0.20
C CYS A 78 -3.96 -4.52 -1.17
N VAL A 79 -4.53 -3.82 -2.17
CA VAL A 79 -5.35 -4.44 -3.23
C VAL A 79 -4.56 -5.51 -3.99
N LEU A 80 -3.33 -5.21 -4.42
CA LEU A 80 -2.49 -6.14 -5.16
C LEU A 80 -2.14 -7.39 -4.32
N GLU A 81 -1.85 -7.19 -3.04
CA GLU A 81 -1.59 -8.29 -2.11
C GLU A 81 -2.84 -9.16 -1.85
N LEU A 82 -4.02 -8.54 -1.73
CA LEU A 82 -5.28 -9.28 -1.62
C LEU A 82 -5.54 -10.13 -2.87
N HIS A 83 -5.25 -9.62 -4.07
CA HIS A 83 -5.32 -10.41 -5.30
C HIS A 83 -4.34 -11.58 -5.30
N ARG A 84 -3.10 -11.35 -4.87
CA ARG A 84 -2.11 -12.43 -4.70
C ARG A 84 -2.62 -13.53 -3.76
N ARG A 85 -3.38 -13.15 -2.72
CA ARG A 85 -4.06 -14.07 -1.78
C ARG A 85 -5.38 -14.65 -2.31
N GLY A 86 -5.73 -14.42 -3.57
CA GLY A 86 -6.88 -15.02 -4.24
C GLY A 86 -8.19 -14.22 -4.12
N ALA A 87 -8.16 -12.97 -3.66
CA ALA A 87 -9.34 -12.11 -3.71
C ALA A 87 -9.68 -11.80 -5.18
N THR A 88 -10.94 -12.05 -5.57
CA THR A 88 -11.44 -11.76 -6.93
C THR A 88 -12.38 -10.55 -6.96
N ARG A 89 -12.89 -10.13 -5.80
CA ARG A 89 -13.70 -8.93 -5.60
C ARG A 89 -13.15 -8.15 -4.43
N ILE A 90 -12.87 -6.86 -4.64
CA ILE A 90 -12.38 -5.96 -3.60
C ILE A 90 -13.17 -4.65 -3.71
N ARG A 91 -13.61 -4.12 -2.57
CA ARG A 91 -14.30 -2.83 -2.50
C ARG A 91 -13.31 -1.79 -1.99
N VAL A 92 -13.18 -0.67 -2.68
CA VAL A 92 -12.27 0.42 -2.30
C VAL A 92 -13.10 1.64 -1.95
N VAL A 93 -13.03 2.09 -0.70
CA VAL A 93 -13.76 3.28 -0.24
C VAL A 93 -12.89 4.51 -0.38
N THR A 94 -13.28 5.44 -1.25
CA THR A 94 -12.49 6.64 -1.55
C THR A 94 -13.37 7.82 -1.94
N SER A 95 -12.94 9.03 -1.57
CA SER A 95 -13.57 10.28 -2.02
C SER A 95 -13.08 10.74 -3.40
N ARG A 96 -12.03 10.10 -3.95
CA ARG A 96 -11.49 10.44 -5.28
C ARG A 96 -12.41 9.87 -6.36
N SER A 97 -13.03 10.74 -7.16
CA SER A 97 -13.74 10.32 -8.36
C SER A 97 -12.76 9.71 -9.38
N LYS A 98 -13.12 8.56 -9.96
CA LYS A 98 -12.28 7.83 -10.93
C LYS A 98 -10.85 7.55 -10.45
N ALA A 99 -10.67 7.22 -9.17
CA ALA A 99 -9.36 6.88 -8.61
C ALA A 99 -8.66 5.78 -9.45
N PRO A 100 -7.37 5.93 -9.82
CA PRO A 100 -6.71 4.96 -10.71
C PRO A 100 -6.66 3.53 -10.19
N ILE A 101 -6.70 3.34 -8.87
CA ILE A 101 -6.83 2.02 -8.22
C ILE A 101 -8.06 1.24 -8.71
N GLY A 102 -9.13 1.92 -9.15
CA GLY A 102 -10.32 1.29 -9.71
C GLY A 102 -10.10 0.59 -11.06
N ARG A 103 -8.91 0.71 -11.67
CA ARG A 103 -8.52 -0.07 -12.85
C ARG A 103 -7.98 -1.46 -12.50
N ALA A 104 -7.74 -1.76 -11.22
CA ALA A 104 -7.31 -3.09 -10.82
C ALA A 104 -8.46 -4.11 -11.03
N PRO A 105 -8.16 -5.33 -11.52
CA PRO A 105 -9.19 -6.33 -11.82
C PRO A 105 -10.07 -6.62 -10.60
N GLY A 106 -11.41 -6.63 -10.76
CA GLY A 106 -12.31 -6.96 -9.65
C GLY A 106 -12.41 -5.90 -8.54
N VAL A 107 -11.84 -4.71 -8.73
CA VAL A 107 -12.00 -3.57 -7.82
C VAL A 107 -13.24 -2.75 -8.17
N THR A 108 -14.07 -2.49 -7.15
CA THR A 108 -15.15 -1.50 -7.23
C THR A 108 -14.83 -0.34 -6.28
N CYS A 109 -14.74 0.88 -6.81
CA CYS A 109 -14.60 2.08 -5.98
C CYS A 109 -15.97 2.61 -5.53
N GLU A 110 -16.13 2.83 -4.24
CA GLU A 110 -17.35 3.33 -3.62
C GLU A 110 -17.08 4.65 -2.89
N PRO A 111 -17.98 5.64 -2.99
CA PRO A 111 -17.84 6.86 -2.22
C PRO A 111 -18.18 6.61 -0.74
N PRO A 112 -17.59 7.38 0.19
CA PRO A 112 -17.58 7.04 1.61
C PRO A 112 -18.96 7.06 2.28
N ASP A 113 -19.87 7.84 1.75
CA ASP A 113 -21.24 8.07 2.19
C ASP A 113 -22.21 6.94 1.84
N THR A 114 -21.89 6.16 0.80
CA THR A 114 -22.73 5.03 0.34
C THR A 114 -22.10 3.67 0.56
N ALA A 115 -20.85 3.63 1.03
CA ALA A 115 -20.12 2.39 1.27
C ALA A 115 -20.79 1.56 2.37
N GLY A 116 -21.23 0.35 2.00
CA GLY A 116 -21.75 -0.64 2.95
C GLY A 116 -20.63 -1.25 3.82
N ARG A 117 -21.01 -1.94 4.89
CA ARG A 117 -20.05 -2.60 5.79
C ARG A 117 -19.35 -3.81 5.14
N GLY A 118 -18.21 -4.21 5.69
CA GLY A 118 -17.45 -5.40 5.29
C GLY A 118 -16.99 -6.23 6.48
N HIS A 119 -16.77 -7.53 6.28
CA HIS A 119 -16.23 -8.42 7.32
C HIS A 119 -14.72 -8.29 7.49
N LEU A 120 -13.98 -8.00 6.42
CA LEU A 120 -12.58 -7.60 6.48
C LEU A 120 -12.48 -6.16 5.98
N VAL A 121 -12.13 -5.24 6.87
CA VAL A 121 -11.91 -3.83 6.56
C VAL A 121 -10.45 -3.49 6.84
N ILE A 122 -9.77 -2.87 5.88
CA ILE A 122 -8.37 -2.47 6.01
C ILE A 122 -8.27 -0.96 5.83
N ASP A 123 -7.95 -0.26 6.91
CA ASP A 123 -7.62 1.16 6.89
C ASP A 123 -6.22 1.36 6.31
N THR A 124 -6.14 2.11 5.21
CA THR A 124 -4.86 2.54 4.59
C THR A 124 -4.68 4.05 4.62
N THR A 125 -5.56 4.75 5.35
CA THR A 125 -5.57 6.22 5.45
C THR A 125 -5.03 6.74 6.78
N GLY A 126 -5.02 5.91 7.82
CA GLY A 126 -4.72 6.32 9.19
C GLY A 126 -5.96 6.81 9.95
N ASP A 127 -7.13 6.88 9.31
CA ASP A 127 -8.40 7.21 9.94
C ASP A 127 -9.13 5.94 10.40
N ALA A 128 -8.66 5.41 11.54
CA ALA A 128 -9.19 4.19 12.13
C ALA A 128 -10.70 4.26 12.44
N ARG A 129 -11.22 5.45 12.78
CA ARG A 129 -12.65 5.64 13.11
C ARG A 129 -13.54 5.51 11.88
N ARG A 130 -13.11 6.07 10.76
CA ARG A 130 -13.83 5.92 9.51
C ARG A 130 -13.87 4.47 9.03
N ALA A 131 -12.77 3.73 9.19
CA ALA A 131 -12.73 2.32 8.86
C ALA A 131 -13.57 1.46 9.84
N ALA A 132 -13.57 1.81 11.13
CA ALA A 132 -14.42 1.19 12.15
C ALA A 132 -15.90 1.27 11.79
N ALA A 133 -16.40 2.43 11.35
CA ALA A 133 -17.81 2.60 10.94
C ALA A 133 -18.24 1.65 9.80
N LEU A 134 -17.28 1.21 8.98
CA LEU A 134 -17.46 0.29 7.85
C LEU A 134 -17.27 -1.19 8.26
N THR A 135 -16.91 -1.48 9.50
CA THR A 135 -16.67 -2.84 9.97
C THR A 135 -17.99 -3.50 10.39
N ALA A 136 -18.30 -4.65 9.79
CA ALA A 136 -19.48 -5.43 10.15
C ALA A 136 -19.36 -6.01 11.57
N PRO A 137 -20.48 -6.29 12.28
CA PRO A 137 -20.43 -7.04 13.53
C PRO A 137 -19.68 -8.37 13.35
N GLY A 138 -18.81 -8.72 14.32
CA GLY A 138 -17.92 -9.88 14.24
C GLY A 138 -16.78 -9.76 13.23
N GLY A 139 -16.61 -8.60 12.60
CA GLY A 139 -15.61 -8.36 11.57
C GLY A 139 -14.18 -8.13 12.09
N VAL A 140 -13.27 -7.98 11.14
CA VAL A 140 -11.87 -7.68 11.36
C VAL A 140 -11.55 -6.29 10.81
N LEU A 141 -10.95 -5.45 11.65
CA LEU A 141 -10.42 -4.14 11.29
C LEU A 141 -8.89 -4.19 11.30
N GLY A 142 -8.28 -4.14 10.12
CA GLY A 142 -6.85 -4.02 9.92
C GLY A 142 -6.41 -2.56 9.85
N LEU A 143 -5.42 -2.17 10.65
CA LEU A 143 -4.87 -0.82 10.71
C LEU A 143 -3.50 -0.80 10.01
N LEU A 144 -3.50 -0.52 8.70
CA LEU A 144 -2.30 -0.48 7.87
C LEU A 144 -1.77 0.94 7.65
N GLY A 145 -2.67 1.93 7.57
CA GLY A 145 -2.29 3.34 7.57
C GLY A 145 -1.77 3.79 8.95
N THR A 146 -0.91 4.81 8.96
CA THR A 146 -0.35 5.37 10.19
C THR A 146 -1.35 6.37 10.82
N PRO A 147 -1.89 6.11 12.01
CA PRO A 147 -2.78 7.05 12.69
C PRO A 147 -2.06 8.32 13.14
N LYS A 148 -2.79 9.43 13.34
CA LYS A 148 -2.22 10.63 13.94
C LYS A 148 -2.09 10.46 15.45
N ALA A 149 -1.16 11.21 16.05
CA ALA A 149 -1.04 11.26 17.50
C ALA A 149 -2.37 11.71 18.13
N GLY A 150 -2.90 10.91 19.05
CA GLY A 150 -4.17 11.15 19.73
C GLY A 150 -5.40 10.53 19.05
N ASP A 151 -5.27 9.96 17.85
CA ASP A 151 -6.34 9.16 17.26
C ASP A 151 -6.57 7.91 18.10
N ALA A 152 -7.83 7.68 18.48
CA ALA A 152 -8.23 6.57 19.33
C ALA A 152 -9.49 5.90 18.81
N LEU A 153 -9.47 4.56 18.85
CA LEU A 153 -10.61 3.71 18.60
C LEU A 153 -11.31 3.37 19.93
N GLY A 154 -12.63 3.51 19.97
CA GLY A 154 -13.39 3.33 21.21
C GLY A 154 -13.50 1.87 21.63
N ALA A 155 -13.01 1.52 22.83
CA ALA A 155 -13.09 0.15 23.36
C ALA A 155 -14.53 -0.37 23.43
N LEU A 156 -15.50 0.49 23.76
CA LEU A 156 -16.92 0.12 23.81
C LEU A 156 -17.47 -0.26 22.43
N GLU A 157 -17.02 0.44 21.37
CA GLU A 157 -17.42 0.17 19.99
C GLU A 157 -16.86 -1.18 19.53
N VAL A 158 -15.56 -1.40 19.76
CA VAL A 158 -14.89 -2.69 19.47
C VAL A 158 -15.57 -3.84 20.22
N HIS A 159 -15.84 -3.66 21.51
CA HIS A 159 -16.49 -4.67 22.36
C HIS A 159 -17.90 -5.00 21.87
N ARG A 160 -18.75 -4.00 21.62
CA ARG A 160 -20.14 -4.22 21.18
C ARG A 160 -20.22 -4.72 19.74
N GLY A 161 -19.28 -4.31 18.89
CA GLY A 161 -19.15 -4.81 17.52
C GLY A 161 -18.62 -6.24 17.46
N GLY A 162 -18.01 -6.75 18.54
CA GLY A 162 -17.37 -8.06 18.56
C GLY A 162 -16.20 -8.14 17.57
N TRP A 163 -15.46 -7.04 17.39
CA TRP A 163 -14.45 -6.94 16.35
C TRP A 163 -13.10 -7.51 16.78
N THR A 164 -12.35 -8.02 15.80
CA THR A 164 -10.91 -8.21 15.93
C THR A 164 -10.20 -7.00 15.32
N VAL A 165 -9.36 -6.31 16.10
CA VAL A 165 -8.59 -5.14 15.62
C VAL A 165 -7.12 -5.51 15.55
N VAL A 166 -6.50 -5.32 14.38
CA VAL A 166 -5.13 -5.78 14.10
C VAL A 166 -4.27 -4.61 13.65
N GLY A 167 -3.17 -4.36 14.36
CA GLY A 167 -2.11 -3.46 13.90
C GLY A 167 -1.30 -4.10 12.78
N MET A 168 -1.27 -3.49 11.61
CA MET A 168 -0.67 -4.05 10.39
C MET A 168 0.63 -3.36 9.97
N HIS A 169 1.10 -2.34 10.70
CA HIS A 169 2.24 -1.53 10.31
C HIS A 169 3.51 -2.37 10.09
N GLU A 170 4.24 -2.07 9.03
CA GLU A 170 5.55 -2.64 8.68
C GLU A 170 6.69 -2.22 9.62
N LEU A 171 6.46 -1.36 10.62
CA LEU A 171 7.44 -1.06 11.66
C LEU A 171 7.29 -1.96 12.89
N ALA A 172 6.23 -2.77 12.95
CA ALA A 172 6.10 -3.76 14.00
C ALA A 172 7.23 -4.81 13.88
N PRO A 173 7.80 -5.28 15.00
CA PRO A 173 8.91 -6.23 14.98
C PRO A 173 8.62 -7.43 14.08
N ALA A 174 9.60 -7.78 13.25
CA ALA A 174 9.56 -8.95 12.38
C ALA A 174 10.85 -9.75 12.54
N ALA A 175 10.79 -11.05 12.26
CA ALA A 175 11.96 -11.90 12.28
C ALA A 175 13.04 -11.39 11.29
N PRO A 176 14.33 -11.62 11.56
CA PRO A 176 15.39 -11.34 10.59
C PRO A 176 15.06 -11.93 9.22
N GLY A 177 15.21 -11.14 8.16
CA GLY A 177 14.92 -11.55 6.78
C GLY A 177 13.44 -11.52 6.37
N ALA A 178 12.49 -11.36 7.29
CA ALA A 178 11.06 -11.35 6.96
C ALA A 178 10.68 -10.25 5.97
N TYR A 179 11.28 -9.05 6.10
CA TYR A 179 11.09 -7.95 5.16
C TYR A 179 11.54 -8.34 3.74
N GLN A 180 12.76 -8.85 3.60
CA GLN A 180 13.28 -9.26 2.30
C GLN A 180 12.44 -10.39 1.69
N ALA A 181 12.04 -11.39 2.48
CA ALA A 181 11.21 -12.50 2.01
C ALA A 181 9.83 -12.03 1.52
N ALA A 182 9.15 -11.16 2.27
CA ALA A 182 7.88 -10.58 1.88
C ALA A 182 8.03 -9.73 0.60
N TYR A 183 9.10 -8.93 0.51
CA TYR A 183 9.35 -8.10 -0.67
C TYR A 183 9.60 -8.95 -1.92
N THR A 184 10.46 -9.96 -1.82
CA THR A 184 10.75 -10.89 -2.91
C THR A 184 9.49 -11.62 -3.37
N THR A 185 8.65 -12.07 -2.42
CA THR A 185 7.37 -12.74 -2.74
C THR A 185 6.45 -11.84 -3.54
N VAL A 186 6.25 -10.60 -3.08
CA VAL A 186 5.37 -9.64 -3.75
C VAL A 186 5.94 -9.22 -5.10
N ALA A 187 7.23 -8.87 -5.17
CA ALA A 187 7.87 -8.41 -6.40
C ALA A 187 7.84 -9.50 -7.49
N SER A 188 8.16 -10.74 -7.13
CA SER A 188 8.15 -11.86 -8.09
C SER A 188 6.73 -12.10 -8.63
N TRP A 189 5.72 -12.07 -7.75
CA TRP A 189 4.34 -12.24 -8.18
C TRP A 189 3.88 -11.12 -9.13
N LEU A 190 4.22 -9.86 -8.83
CA LEU A 190 3.89 -8.73 -9.70
C LEU A 190 4.54 -8.86 -11.07
N VAL A 191 5.80 -9.31 -11.13
CA VAL A 191 6.50 -9.52 -12.41
C VAL A 191 5.85 -10.64 -13.23
N GLU A 192 5.46 -11.75 -12.61
CA GLU A 192 4.85 -12.89 -13.31
C GLU A 192 3.39 -12.67 -13.72
N HIS A 193 2.60 -11.97 -12.89
CA HIS A 193 1.13 -12.02 -12.99
C HIS A 193 0.48 -10.68 -13.33
N LEU A 194 1.17 -9.55 -13.14
CA LEU A 194 0.56 -8.25 -13.40
C LEU A 194 0.70 -7.88 -14.88
N ASP A 195 -0.44 -7.63 -15.54
CA ASP A 195 -0.45 -7.07 -16.89
C ASP A 195 0.28 -5.71 -16.91
N PRO A 196 1.37 -5.56 -17.70
CA PRO A 196 2.09 -4.30 -17.83
C PRO A 196 1.21 -3.10 -18.20
N ALA A 197 0.10 -3.32 -18.92
CA ALA A 197 -0.83 -2.25 -19.30
C ALA A 197 -1.54 -1.61 -18.08
N LEU A 198 -1.62 -2.33 -16.96
CA LEU A 198 -2.22 -1.84 -15.71
C LEU A 198 -1.28 -0.93 -14.91
N VAL A 199 0.03 -0.97 -15.18
CA VAL A 199 1.04 -0.23 -14.41
C VAL A 199 1.03 1.26 -14.73
N GLY A 200 0.87 1.62 -16.01
CA GLY A 200 0.91 3.02 -16.47
C GLY A 200 -0.06 3.95 -15.75
N PRO A 201 -1.33 3.55 -15.51
CA PRO A 201 -2.27 4.34 -14.72
C PRO A 201 -1.93 4.49 -13.23
N TRP A 202 -1.05 3.65 -12.69
CA TRP A 202 -0.73 3.62 -11.26
C TRP A 202 0.59 4.29 -10.92
N CYS A 203 1.50 4.36 -11.89
CA CYS A 203 2.84 4.86 -11.71
C CYS A 203 3.11 6.03 -12.66
N ARG A 204 3.65 7.12 -12.12
CA ARG A 204 4.19 8.22 -12.90
C ARG A 204 5.67 8.39 -12.61
N THR A 205 6.48 8.50 -13.64
CA THR A 205 7.90 8.88 -13.49
C THR A 205 8.05 10.36 -13.77
N VAL A 206 8.76 11.08 -12.90
CA VAL A 206 9.02 12.52 -12.98
C VAL A 206 10.52 12.75 -12.79
N PRO A 207 11.16 13.67 -13.53
CA PRO A 207 12.56 14.05 -13.27
C PRO A 207 12.76 14.49 -11.82
N GLY A 208 13.85 14.04 -11.20
CA GLY A 208 14.17 14.33 -9.79
C GLY A 208 14.29 15.83 -9.49
N VAL A 209 14.80 16.60 -10.46
CA VAL A 209 14.89 18.07 -10.37
C VAL A 209 13.53 18.76 -10.14
N CYS A 210 12.42 18.14 -10.54
CA CYS A 210 11.06 18.66 -10.32
C CYS A 210 10.48 18.27 -8.95
N ALA A 211 11.24 17.59 -8.08
CA ALA A 211 10.75 17.16 -6.77
C ALA A 211 10.19 18.30 -5.91
N PRO A 212 10.83 19.49 -5.81
CA PRO A 212 10.30 20.60 -5.00
C PRO A 212 8.89 21.04 -5.45
N GLU A 213 8.70 21.20 -6.76
CA GLU A 213 7.40 21.60 -7.35
C GLU A 213 6.34 20.51 -7.13
N LEU A 214 6.74 19.24 -7.28
CA LEU A 214 5.86 18.10 -7.03
C LEU A 214 5.40 18.06 -5.57
N PHE A 215 6.33 18.21 -4.61
CA PHE A 215 6.01 18.22 -3.18
C PHE A 215 5.06 19.35 -2.81
N ALA A 216 5.24 20.54 -3.40
CA ALA A 216 4.37 21.69 -3.16
C ALA A 216 2.90 21.46 -3.56
N VAL A 217 2.63 20.53 -4.48
CA VAL A 217 1.27 20.25 -4.97
C VAL A 217 0.64 18.98 -4.41
N LEU A 218 1.33 18.20 -3.56
CA LEU A 218 0.80 16.91 -3.07
C LEU A 218 -0.47 17.03 -2.22
N ASP A 219 -0.63 18.15 -1.53
CA ASP A 219 -1.82 18.45 -0.72
C ASP A 219 -2.88 19.24 -1.51
N ALA A 220 -2.58 19.64 -2.75
CA ALA A 220 -3.47 20.43 -3.58
C ALA A 220 -4.42 19.55 -4.43
N PRO A 221 -5.55 20.11 -4.91
CA PRO A 221 -6.42 19.42 -5.87
C PRO A 221 -5.71 19.02 -7.18
N SER A 222 -4.62 19.72 -7.53
CA SER A 222 -3.78 19.48 -8.71
C SER A 222 -2.76 18.35 -8.52
N ARG A 223 -2.74 17.68 -7.36
CA ARG A 223 -1.84 16.54 -7.13
C ARG A 223 -2.00 15.45 -8.20
N PRO A 224 -0.93 14.71 -8.54
CA PRO A 224 -1.01 13.59 -9.46
C PRO A 224 -2.14 12.61 -9.09
N ALA A 225 -2.80 12.11 -10.12
CA ALA A 225 -3.86 11.12 -9.96
C ALA A 225 -3.26 9.77 -9.56
N GLU A 226 -2.09 9.46 -10.12
CA GLU A 226 -1.35 8.23 -9.91
C GLU A 226 -0.97 8.05 -8.43
N PRO A 227 -1.24 6.89 -7.83
CA PRO A 227 -0.89 6.62 -6.43
C PRO A 227 0.62 6.55 -6.20
N VAL A 228 1.42 6.18 -7.20
CA VAL A 228 2.88 6.05 -7.06
C VAL A 228 3.57 7.03 -8.00
N VAL A 229 4.42 7.90 -7.44
CA VAL A 229 5.29 8.79 -8.21
C VAL A 229 6.75 8.40 -7.97
N LEU A 230 7.46 8.10 -9.06
CA LEU A 230 8.89 7.80 -9.07
C LEU A 230 9.66 9.05 -9.50
N LEU A 231 10.59 9.51 -8.67
CA LEU A 231 11.51 10.59 -9.00
C LEU A 231 12.79 9.99 -9.61
N ASP A 232 13.07 10.33 -10.87
CA ASP A 232 14.23 9.84 -11.61
C ASP A 232 15.39 10.84 -11.56
N TRP A 233 16.45 10.47 -10.84
CA TRP A 233 17.66 11.30 -10.67
C TRP A 233 18.75 11.01 -11.70
N ARG A 234 18.52 10.08 -12.65
CA ARG A 234 19.50 9.73 -13.68
C ARG A 234 19.67 10.80 -14.76
N THR A 235 18.66 11.66 -14.93
CA THR A 235 18.62 12.69 -15.96
C THR A 235 18.85 14.10 -15.39
N SER A 236 19.66 14.20 -14.34
CA SER A 236 20.04 15.49 -13.72
C SER A 236 21.09 16.21 -14.55
#